data_AF-A0A8S0UFT4-F1
#
_entry.id   AF-A0A8S0UFT4-F1
#
_cell.length_a   1.000
_cell.length_b   1.000
_cell.length_c   1.000
_cell.angle_alpha   90.00
_cell.angle_beta   90.00
_cell.angle_gamma   90.00
#
_symmetry.space_group_name_H-M   'P 1'
#
loop_
_entity.id
_entity.type
_entity.pdbx_description
1 polymer ?
#
loop_
_entity_poly.entity_id
_entity_poly.type
_entity_poly.pdbx_seq_one_letter_code
_entity_poly.pdbx_strand_id
1 'polypeptide(L)'
;MLQLKFLINCESVLLDATPRLKGKLLDIFVVNSFGSGFQALFVLLFLPLLSNLKGIPLIELPSYLKSGAACFFNVGTNTTGCDGAPILPLRYIIVNIVFNISVLNLLKYSSAIVSSLAVMSSVPISIYILSLPLPYLPEGAILSPYFVLGSVILMVGLVLYNISWPL
;
A
#
# COMPACT_ATOMS: atom_id res chain seq x y z
N MET A 1 -6.47 -15.31 0.66
CA MET A 1 -7.34 -15.71 1.79
C MET A 1 -7.19 -14.78 3.00
N LEU A 2 -5.97 -14.47 3.47
CA LEU A 2 -5.75 -13.58 4.63
C LEU A 2 -6.29 -12.15 4.42
N GLN A 3 -6.03 -11.55 3.25
CA GLN A 3 -6.52 -10.21 2.87
C GLN A 3 -8.05 -10.11 2.84
N LEU A 4 -8.72 -11.08 2.22
CA LEU A 4 -10.18 -11.12 2.16
C LEU A 4 -10.79 -11.25 3.56
N LYS A 5 -10.18 -12.06 4.44
CA LYS A 5 -10.67 -12.27 5.81
C LYS A 5 -10.50 -11.02 6.69
N PHE A 6 -9.41 -10.28 6.49
CA PHE A 6 -9.22 -8.97 7.12
C PHE A 6 -10.29 -7.97 6.67
N LEU A 7 -10.56 -7.93 5.37
CA LEU A 7 -11.42 -6.93 4.75
C LEU A 7 -12.92 -7.19 5.04
N ILE A 8 -13.33 -8.46 5.15
CA ILE A 8 -14.66 -8.87 5.67
C ILE A 8 -14.83 -8.45 7.13
N ASN A 9 -13.76 -8.58 7.94
CA ASN A 9 -13.82 -8.19 9.35
C ASN A 9 -13.87 -6.66 9.52
N CYS A 10 -13.23 -5.91 8.62
CA CYS A 10 -13.39 -4.46 8.56
C CYS A 10 -14.81 -4.05 8.15
N GLU A 11 -15.41 -4.73 7.16
CA GLU A 11 -16.78 -4.49 6.72
C GLU A 11 -17.79 -4.71 7.87
N SER A 12 -17.67 -5.82 8.62
CA SER A 12 -18.55 -6.11 9.75
C SER A 12 -18.43 -5.08 10.88
N VAL A 13 -17.21 -4.61 11.19
CA VAL A 13 -16.99 -3.55 12.18
C VAL A 13 -17.59 -2.21 11.73
N LEU A 14 -17.53 -1.89 10.43
CA LEU A 14 -18.17 -0.67 9.89
C LEU A 14 -19.70 -0.74 9.98
N LEU A 15 -20.27 -1.91 9.65
CA LEU A 15 -21.71 -2.15 9.72
C LEU A 15 -22.22 -2.09 11.17
N ASP A 16 -21.48 -2.65 12.13
CA ASP A 16 -21.82 -2.60 13.56
C ASP A 16 -21.68 -1.19 14.17
N ALA A 17 -20.74 -0.38 13.65
CA ALA A 17 -20.58 1.02 14.06
C ALA A 17 -21.73 1.94 13.56
N THR A 18 -22.36 1.61 12.43
CA THR A 18 -23.42 2.43 11.80
C THR A 18 -24.64 2.69 12.71
N PRO A 19 -25.26 1.69 13.37
CA PRO A 19 -26.37 1.92 14.29
C PRO A 19 -25.92 2.67 15.56
N ARG A 20 -24.66 2.49 16.00
CA ARG A 20 -24.09 3.15 17.19
C ARG A 20 -23.80 4.63 16.97
N LEU A 21 -23.51 5.03 15.73
CA LEU A 21 -23.24 6.42 15.36
C LEU A 21 -24.51 7.24 14.99
N LYS A 22 -25.71 6.72 15.26
CA LYS A 22 -26.99 7.46 15.12
C LYS A 22 -27.20 8.03 13.70
N GLY A 23 -26.74 7.29 12.68
CA GLY A 23 -26.81 7.70 11.27
C GLY A 23 -25.68 8.62 10.79
N LYS A 24 -24.73 9.01 11.66
CA LYS A 24 -23.47 9.63 11.20
C LYS A 24 -22.54 8.55 10.65
N LEU A 25 -22.01 8.77 9.46
CA LEU A 25 -21.00 7.88 8.88
C LEU A 25 -19.68 8.00 9.69
N LEU A 26 -19.06 6.85 9.97
CA LEU A 26 -17.72 6.79 10.56
C LEU A 26 -16.73 7.57 9.69
N ASP A 27 -15.96 8.49 10.28
CA ASP A 27 -15.02 9.31 9.54
C ASP A 27 -13.84 8.45 9.03
N ILE A 28 -13.71 8.35 7.70
CA ILE A 28 -12.64 7.58 7.04
C ILE A 28 -11.27 8.10 7.47
N PHE A 29 -11.17 9.41 7.69
CA PHE A 29 -9.91 10.02 8.09
C PHE A 29 -9.47 9.56 9.47
N VAL A 30 -10.40 9.38 10.40
CA VAL A 30 -10.09 8.89 11.75
C VAL A 30 -9.61 7.45 11.70
N VAL A 31 -10.32 6.56 10.99
CA VAL A 31 -9.94 5.14 10.88
C VAL A 31 -8.59 4.98 10.17
N ASN A 32 -8.38 5.69 9.07
CA ASN A 32 -7.11 5.65 8.33
C ASN A 32 -5.94 6.19 9.17
N SER A 33 -6.17 7.25 9.93
CA SER A 33 -5.14 7.85 10.79
C SER A 33 -4.80 6.96 11.99
N PHE A 34 -5.80 6.39 12.67
CA PHE A 34 -5.57 5.41 13.73
C PHE A 34 -4.86 4.17 13.21
N GLY A 35 -5.29 3.62 12.06
CA GLY A 35 -4.65 2.48 11.42
C GLY A 35 -3.18 2.75 11.08
N SER A 36 -2.90 3.91 10.46
CA SER A 36 -1.53 4.33 10.15
C SER A 36 -0.69 4.57 11.40
N GLY A 37 -1.29 5.12 12.48
CA GLY A 37 -0.61 5.33 13.77
C GLY A 37 -0.19 4.03 14.43
N PHE A 38 -1.07 3.03 14.48
CA PHE A 38 -0.73 1.70 14.99
C PHE A 38 0.29 1.00 14.08
N GLN A 39 0.16 1.11 12.77
CA GLN A 39 1.15 0.57 11.84
C GLN A 39 2.54 1.18 12.10
N ALA A 40 2.63 2.49 12.30
CA ALA A 40 3.89 3.14 12.64
C ALA A 40 4.46 2.66 13.98
N LEU A 41 3.60 2.48 15.00
CA LEU A 41 4.00 1.95 16.30
C LEU A 41 4.56 0.53 16.19
N PHE A 42 3.87 -0.36 15.47
CA PHE A 42 4.34 -1.73 15.26
C PHE A 42 5.62 -1.75 14.44
N VAL A 43 5.74 -0.95 13.39
CA VAL A 43 6.97 -0.84 12.61
C VAL A 43 8.14 -0.40 13.48
N LEU A 44 7.94 0.58 14.37
CA LEU A 44 8.98 1.03 15.30
C LEU A 44 9.37 -0.06 16.30
N LEU A 45 8.39 -0.80 16.82
CA LEU A 45 8.60 -1.91 17.75
C LEU A 45 9.33 -3.09 17.09
N PHE A 46 9.03 -3.39 15.84
CA PHE A 46 9.66 -4.47 15.06
C PHE A 46 10.92 -4.03 14.32
N LEU A 47 11.24 -2.73 14.29
CA LEU A 47 12.44 -2.18 13.67
C LEU A 47 13.74 -2.92 14.08
N PRO A 48 14.01 -3.21 15.38
CA PRO A 48 15.20 -3.96 15.76
C PRO A 48 15.22 -5.39 15.21
N LEU A 49 14.06 -6.06 15.17
CA LEU A 49 13.94 -7.41 14.59
C LEU A 49 14.21 -7.39 13.08
N LEU A 50 13.60 -6.45 12.37
CA LEU A 50 13.75 -6.27 10.92
C LEU A 50 15.19 -5.87 10.54
N SER A 51 15.85 -5.06 11.37
CA SER A 51 17.26 -4.69 11.20
C SER A 51 18.16 -5.92 11.29
N ASN A 52 17.90 -6.81 12.25
CA ASN A 52 18.68 -8.03 12.44
C ASN A 52 18.52 -8.99 11.24
N LEU A 53 17.31 -9.14 10.72
CA LEU A 53 17.03 -9.95 9.51
C LEU A 53 17.68 -9.39 8.25
N LYS A 54 17.84 -8.06 8.16
CA LYS A 54 18.51 -7.39 7.04
C LYS A 54 20.04 -7.35 7.19
N GLY A 55 20.57 -7.92 8.27
CA GLY A 55 22.01 -8.01 8.54
C GLY A 55 22.65 -6.73 9.09
N ILE A 56 21.86 -5.78 9.59
CA ILE A 56 22.36 -4.50 10.11
C ILE A 56 22.52 -4.59 11.63
N PRO A 57 23.71 -4.33 12.20
CA PRO A 57 23.92 -4.34 13.64
C PRO A 57 23.09 -3.24 14.31
N LEU A 58 22.41 -3.58 15.41
CA LEU A 58 21.48 -2.68 16.11
C LEU A 58 22.12 -1.36 16.56
N ILE A 59 23.43 -1.38 16.81
CA ILE A 59 24.20 -0.20 17.23
C ILE A 59 24.34 0.85 16.13
N GLU A 60 24.28 0.44 14.85
CA GLU A 60 24.40 1.34 13.70
C GLU A 60 23.04 1.85 13.22
N LEU A 61 21.93 1.26 13.68
CA LEU A 61 20.57 1.62 13.27
C LEU A 61 20.28 3.13 13.36
N PRO A 62 20.68 3.86 14.42
CA PRO A 62 20.49 5.32 14.48
C PRO A 62 21.30 6.06 13.42
N SER A 63 22.50 5.58 13.08
CA SER A 63 23.35 6.14 12.02
C SER A 63 22.72 5.94 10.63
N TYR A 64 22.14 4.76 10.38
CA TYR A 64 21.39 4.48 9.15
C TYR A 64 20.14 5.35 9.02
N LEU A 65 19.36 5.53 10.10
CA LEU A 65 18.20 6.42 10.08
C LEU A 65 18.60 7.88 9.84
N LYS A 66 19.67 8.35 10.48
CA LYS A 66 20.21 9.70 10.28
C LYS A 66 20.69 9.91 8.84
N SER A 67 21.39 8.93 8.27
CA SER A 67 21.87 8.99 6.89
C SER A 67 20.72 8.95 5.89
N GLY A 68 19.69 8.14 6.13
CA GLY A 68 18.46 8.11 5.34
C GLY A 68 17.68 9.43 5.41
N ALA A 69 17.58 10.04 6.59
CA ALA A 69 16.96 11.35 6.77
C ALA A 69 17.77 12.46 6.06
N ALA A 70 19.09 12.43 6.15
CA ALA A 70 19.98 13.34 5.42
C ALA A 70 19.79 13.24 3.90
N CYS A 71 19.67 12.02 3.38
CA CYS A 71 19.36 11.75 1.97
C CYS A 71 17.94 12.24 1.58
N PHE A 72 16.94 12.04 2.44
CA PHE A 72 15.56 12.50 2.20
C PHE A 72 15.45 14.02 2.17
N PHE A 73 16.04 14.72 3.14
CA PHE A 73 16.02 16.18 3.20
C PHE A 73 17.05 16.83 2.27
N ASN A 74 17.85 16.03 1.56
CA ASN A 74 18.95 16.48 0.71
C ASN A 74 19.92 17.42 1.45
N VAL A 75 20.17 17.13 2.74
CA VAL A 75 21.09 17.89 3.60
C VAL A 75 22.35 17.04 3.84
N GLY A 76 23.47 17.42 3.23
CA GLY A 76 24.75 16.73 3.39
C GLY A 76 25.17 15.96 2.14
N THR A 77 25.56 16.69 1.11
CA THR A 77 25.99 16.20 -0.21
C THR A 77 27.34 15.47 -0.11
N ASN A 78 27.34 14.18 0.21
CA ASN A 78 28.50 13.29 -0.03
C ASN A 78 28.11 11.79 -0.17
N THR A 79 26.82 11.45 -0.25
CA THR A 79 26.36 10.07 -0.48
C THR A 79 25.87 9.92 -1.92
N THR A 80 26.57 9.14 -2.72
CA THR A 80 26.16 8.72 -4.07
C THR A 80 24.86 7.93 -4.01
N GLY A 81 23.85 8.26 -4.83
CA GLY A 81 22.59 7.51 -4.90
C GLY A 81 21.37 8.14 -4.22
N CYS A 82 21.44 9.42 -3.84
CA CYS A 82 20.27 10.20 -3.39
C CYS A 82 19.55 10.94 -4.53
N ASP A 83 19.87 10.60 -5.78
CA ASP A 83 19.30 11.26 -6.97
C ASP A 83 17.78 11.05 -7.03
N GLY A 84 17.03 12.15 -6.99
CA GLY A 84 15.55 12.14 -7.00
C GLY A 84 14.88 12.20 -5.62
N ALA A 85 15.64 12.26 -4.51
CA ALA A 85 15.09 12.66 -3.21
C ALA A 85 14.96 14.20 -3.13
N PRO A 86 13.90 14.77 -2.53
CA PRO A 86 12.76 14.13 -1.85
C PRO A 86 11.56 13.78 -2.76
N ILE A 87 11.59 14.16 -4.04
CA ILE A 87 10.37 14.16 -4.88
C ILE A 87 9.82 12.75 -5.14
N LEU A 88 10.68 11.73 -5.33
CA LEU A 88 10.25 10.34 -5.54
C LEU A 88 9.55 9.78 -4.28
N PRO A 89 10.19 9.81 -3.09
CA PRO A 89 9.55 9.37 -1.85
C PRO A 89 8.26 10.11 -1.53
N LEU A 90 8.21 11.44 -1.78
CA LEU A 90 7.02 12.23 -1.50
C LEU A 90 5.83 11.83 -2.39
N ARG A 91 6.07 11.63 -3.69
CA ARG A 91 5.03 11.14 -4.61
C ARG A 91 4.53 9.76 -4.21
N TYR A 92 5.41 8.86 -3.80
CA TYR A 92 5.03 7.56 -3.29
C TYR A 92 4.10 7.68 -2.07
N ILE A 93 4.45 8.52 -1.08
CA ILE A 93 3.63 8.74 0.12
C ILE A 93 2.23 9.27 -0.26
N ILE A 94 2.17 10.27 -1.15
CA ILE A 94 0.89 10.86 -1.59
C ILE A 94 0.00 9.79 -2.24
N VAL A 95 0.55 9.01 -3.17
CA VAL A 95 -0.21 7.95 -3.86
C VAL A 95 -0.68 6.86 -2.89
N ASN A 96 0.15 6.47 -1.91
CA ASN A 96 -0.23 5.49 -0.90
C ASN A 96 -1.36 5.99 0.00
N ILE A 97 -1.32 7.26 0.42
CA ILE A 97 -2.40 7.87 1.21
C ILE A 97 -3.70 7.91 0.40
N VAL A 98 -3.64 8.35 -0.85
CA VAL A 98 -4.81 8.37 -1.75
C VAL A 98 -5.37 6.96 -1.96
N PHE A 99 -4.50 5.97 -2.15
CA PHE A 99 -4.91 4.57 -2.30
C PHE A 99 -5.62 4.04 -1.05
N ASN A 100 -5.05 4.23 0.14
CA ASN A 100 -5.67 3.79 1.40
C ASN A 100 -7.05 4.43 1.63
N ILE A 101 -7.19 5.73 1.36
CA ILE A 101 -8.48 6.44 1.45
C ILE A 101 -9.48 5.89 0.42
N SER A 102 -9.02 5.63 -0.82
CA SER A 102 -9.86 5.11 -1.90
C SER A 102 -10.43 3.72 -1.57
N VAL A 103 -9.61 2.83 -1.01
CA VAL A 103 -10.06 1.50 -0.58
C VAL A 103 -11.10 1.59 0.54
N LEU A 104 -10.88 2.47 1.52
CA LEU A 104 -11.85 2.69 2.61
C LEU A 104 -13.15 3.32 2.10
N ASN A 105 -13.08 4.20 1.09
CA ASN A 105 -14.26 4.75 0.45
C ASN A 105 -15.01 3.67 -0.35
N LEU A 106 -14.28 2.80 -1.05
CA LEU A 106 -14.89 1.70 -1.82
C LEU A 106 -15.57 0.70 -0.90
N LEU A 107 -14.96 0.38 0.25
CA LEU A 107 -15.57 -0.42 1.32
C LEU A 107 -16.88 0.13 1.89
N LYS A 108 -17.09 1.45 1.82
CA LYS A 108 -18.35 2.07 2.27
C LYS A 108 -19.49 1.90 1.28
N TYR A 109 -19.18 1.91 0.00
CA TYR A 109 -20.19 1.88 -1.07
C TYR A 109 -20.36 0.48 -1.69
N SER A 110 -19.41 -0.42 -1.48
CA SER A 110 -19.38 -1.75 -2.09
C SER A 110 -18.97 -2.82 -1.07
N SER A 111 -19.29 -4.08 -1.37
CA SER A 111 -18.95 -5.21 -0.52
C SER A 111 -17.45 -5.44 -0.41
N ALA A 112 -17.00 -6.08 0.67
CA ALA A 112 -15.60 -6.45 0.88
C ALA A 112 -14.98 -7.22 -0.31
N ILE A 113 -15.78 -8.03 -0.99
CA ILE A 113 -15.30 -8.86 -2.10
C ILE A 113 -14.83 -7.98 -3.27
N VAL A 114 -15.62 -6.96 -3.66
CA VAL A 114 -15.28 -6.02 -4.75
C VAL A 114 -14.03 -5.23 -4.39
N SER A 115 -13.96 -4.74 -3.16
CA SER A 115 -12.79 -4.00 -2.70
C SER A 115 -11.53 -4.86 -2.64
N SER A 116 -11.62 -6.13 -2.21
CA SER A 116 -10.48 -7.03 -2.24
C SER A 116 -10.03 -7.34 -3.66
N LEU A 117 -10.96 -7.50 -4.61
CA LEU A 117 -10.63 -7.74 -6.02
C LEU A 117 -9.98 -6.50 -6.66
N ALA A 118 -10.50 -5.31 -6.37
CA ALA A 118 -9.92 -4.04 -6.83
C ALA A 118 -8.49 -3.86 -6.31
N VAL A 119 -8.24 -4.14 -5.02
CA VAL A 119 -6.88 -4.12 -4.45
C VAL A 119 -5.99 -5.19 -5.08
N MET A 120 -6.50 -6.37 -5.39
CA MET A 120 -5.72 -7.40 -6.10
C MET A 120 -5.36 -7.00 -7.53
N SER A 121 -6.18 -6.18 -8.20
CA SER A 121 -5.89 -5.67 -9.55
C SER A 121 -4.79 -4.60 -9.57
N SER A 122 -4.54 -3.87 -8.47
CA SER A 122 -3.49 -2.85 -8.43
C SER A 122 -2.07 -3.45 -8.44
N VAL A 123 -1.94 -4.69 -7.97
CA VAL A 123 -0.66 -5.43 -7.94
C VAL A 123 -0.09 -5.67 -9.35
N PRO A 124 -0.82 -6.30 -10.29
CA PRO A 124 -0.31 -6.49 -11.65
C PRO A 124 -0.11 -5.18 -12.40
N ILE A 125 -0.95 -4.16 -12.16
CA ILE A 125 -0.77 -2.82 -12.73
C ILE A 125 0.57 -2.21 -12.27
N SER A 126 0.90 -2.33 -10.99
CA SER A 126 2.17 -1.82 -10.44
C SER A 126 3.38 -2.54 -11.04
N ILE A 127 3.29 -3.87 -11.19
CA ILE A 127 4.35 -4.68 -11.82
C ILE A 127 4.52 -4.29 -13.29
N TYR A 128 3.43 -4.03 -14.00
CA TYR A 128 3.47 -3.59 -15.39
C TYR A 128 4.18 -2.23 -15.51
N ILE A 129 3.81 -1.27 -14.65
CA ILE A 129 4.44 0.07 -14.62
C ILE A 129 5.92 -0.02 -14.26
N LEU A 130 6.30 -0.85 -13.29
CA LEU A 130 7.70 -1.03 -12.86
C LEU A 130 8.55 -1.79 -13.90
N SER A 131 7.92 -2.51 -14.83
CA SER A 131 8.63 -3.19 -15.93
C SER A 131 8.98 -2.24 -17.08
N LEU A 132 8.42 -1.03 -17.12
CA LEU A 132 8.87 0.00 -18.06
C LEU A 132 10.27 0.51 -17.65
N PRO A 133 11.08 0.95 -18.61
CA PRO A 133 12.35 1.60 -18.31
C PRO A 133 12.08 2.95 -17.63
N LEU A 134 12.07 2.97 -16.30
CA LEU A 134 11.92 4.18 -15.52
C LEU A 134 13.26 4.93 -15.45
N PRO A 135 13.24 6.27 -15.44
CA PRO A 135 14.45 7.11 -15.45
C PRO A 135 15.39 6.93 -14.24
N TYR A 136 14.98 6.18 -13.21
CA TYR A 136 15.73 5.96 -11.96
C TYR A 136 15.97 4.48 -11.61
N LEU A 137 15.53 3.52 -12.44
CA LEU A 137 15.76 2.08 -12.23
C LEU A 137 16.56 1.49 -13.42
N PRO A 138 17.65 0.75 -13.17
CA PRO A 138 18.38 0.08 -14.25
C PRO A 138 17.62 -1.17 -14.73
N GLU A 139 17.54 -1.30 -16.05
CA GLU A 139 16.98 -2.40 -16.86
C GLU A 139 15.48 -2.72 -16.63
N GLY A 140 14.68 -2.45 -17.68
CA GLY A 140 13.29 -2.90 -17.75
C GLY A 140 13.24 -4.43 -17.78
N ALA A 141 12.53 -5.03 -16.82
CA ALA A 141 12.43 -6.48 -16.70
C ALA A 141 11.52 -7.04 -17.80
N ILE A 142 11.96 -8.13 -18.46
CA ILE A 142 11.15 -8.86 -19.43
C ILE A 142 10.11 -9.68 -18.67
N LEU A 143 8.84 -9.32 -18.82
CA LEU A 143 7.74 -9.94 -18.09
C LEU A 143 7.37 -11.29 -18.69
N SER A 144 7.26 -12.32 -17.86
CA SER A 144 6.90 -13.68 -18.30
C SER A 144 5.48 -13.72 -18.90
N PRO A 145 5.24 -14.42 -20.02
CA PRO A 145 3.91 -14.51 -20.63
C PRO A 145 2.85 -15.12 -19.71
N TYR A 146 3.25 -15.98 -18.76
CA TYR A 146 2.33 -16.52 -17.74
C TYR A 146 1.82 -15.46 -16.76
N PHE A 147 2.62 -14.43 -16.49
CA PHE A 147 2.21 -13.31 -15.64
C PHE A 147 1.14 -12.45 -16.34
N VAL A 148 1.30 -12.25 -17.65
CA VAL A 148 0.30 -11.54 -18.48
C VAL A 148 -1.01 -12.34 -18.51
N LEU A 149 -0.93 -13.66 -18.72
CA LEU A 149 -2.10 -14.55 -18.66
C LEU A 149 -2.84 -14.44 -17.32
N GLY A 150 -2.11 -14.53 -16.20
CA GLY A 150 -2.69 -14.40 -14.85
C GLY A 150 -3.36 -13.04 -14.63
N SER A 151 -2.75 -11.96 -15.13
CA SER A 151 -3.31 -10.61 -15.05
C SER A 151 -4.61 -10.47 -15.85
N VAL A 152 -4.67 -11.04 -17.06
CA VAL A 152 -5.87 -11.06 -17.91
C VAL A 152 -6.99 -11.86 -17.24
N ILE A 153 -6.70 -13.04 -16.68
CA ILE A 153 -7.68 -13.85 -15.95
C ILE A 153 -8.26 -13.07 -14.77
N LEU A 154 -7.42 -12.34 -14.03
CA LEU A 154 -7.85 -11.54 -12.88
C LEU A 154 -8.75 -10.37 -13.29
N MET A 155 -8.41 -9.68 -14.38
CA MET A 155 -9.26 -8.62 -14.96
C MET A 155 -10.59 -9.15 -15.49
N VAL A 156 -10.59 -10.29 -16.19
CA VAL A 156 -11.82 -10.95 -16.65
C VAL A 156 -12.68 -11.38 -15.47
N GLY A 157 -12.09 -11.91 -14.40
CA GLY A 157 -12.80 -12.25 -13.17
C GLY A 157 -13.48 -11.05 -12.52
N LEU A 158 -12.81 -9.88 -12.49
CA LEU A 158 -13.39 -8.63 -11.97
C LEU A 158 -14.58 -8.17 -12.82
N VAL A 159 -14.43 -8.20 -14.15
CA VAL A 159 -15.47 -7.80 -15.09
C VAL A 159 -16.68 -8.71 -14.99
N LEU A 160 -16.49 -10.04 -15.00
CA LEU A 160 -17.58 -11.00 -14.84
C LEU A 160 -18.30 -10.84 -13.50
N TYR A 161 -17.57 -10.62 -12.40
CA TYR A 161 -18.18 -10.40 -11.09
C TYR A 161 -19.04 -9.13 -11.06
N ASN A 162 -18.57 -8.04 -11.68
CA ASN A 162 -19.31 -6.79 -11.74
C ASN A 162 -20.57 -6.90 -12.61
N ILE A 163 -20.49 -7.58 -13.76
CA ILE A 163 -21.65 -7.79 -14.65
C ILE A 163 -22.66 -8.76 -14.03
N SER A 164 -22.21 -9.76 -13.28
CA SER A 164 -23.07 -10.73 -12.59
C SER A 164 -23.75 -10.16 -11.34
N TRP A 165 -23.44 -8.94 -10.90
CA TRP A 165 -24.16 -8.25 -9.84
C TRP A 165 -25.25 -7.36 -10.47
N PRO A 166 -26.51 -7.83 -10.59
CA PRO A 166 -27.58 -6.95 -11.02
C PRO A 166 -27.87 -5.95 -9.89
N LEU A 167 -28.20 -4.72 -10.29
CA LEU A 167 -28.67 -3.62 -9.43
C LEU A 167 -29.62 -4.09 -8.30
#